data_AF-A0A804NMI9-F1
#
_entry.id   AF-A0A804NMI9-F1
#
_cell.length_a   1.000
_cell.length_b   1.000
_cell.length_c   1.000
_cell.angle_alpha   90.00
_cell.angle_beta   90.00
_cell.angle_gamma   90.00
#
_symmetry.space_group_name_H-M   'P 1'
#
loop_
_entity.id
_entity.type
_entity.pdbx_description
1 polymer ?
#
loop_
_entity_poly.entity_id
_entity_poly.type
_entity_poly.pdbx_seq_one_letter_code
_entity_poly.pdbx_strand_id
1 'polypeptide(L)'
;MPLGQNPPHTHPRATEILTVLEGTLYVGFVTSNQADRSNKLFAKVLNKGDVFVFPQGLIHFQFNPAHDKPAVALAALSSQNPGAITIANAVFGSKPPISDDVLAKAFQVQKGTIDWLQAQFWENNHY
;
A
#
# COMPACT_ATOMS: atom_id res chain seq x y z
N MET A 1 4.98 -13.05 7.19
CA MET A 1 4.39 -13.54 8.45
C MET A 1 2.91 -13.84 8.26
N PRO A 2 2.28 -14.72 9.07
CA PRO A 2 0.82 -14.84 9.10
C PRO A 2 0.16 -13.48 9.34
N LEU A 3 -0.92 -13.17 8.61
CA LEU A 3 -1.60 -11.87 8.61
C LEU A 3 -0.71 -10.64 8.34
N GLY A 4 0.51 -10.84 7.85
CA GLY A 4 1.42 -9.75 7.51
C GLY A 4 0.97 -9.00 6.27
N GLN A 5 1.25 -7.69 6.23
CA GLN A 5 0.92 -6.84 5.11
C GLN A 5 2.13 -5.98 4.70
N ASN A 6 2.30 -5.79 3.39
CA ASN A 6 2.94 -4.61 2.86
C ASN A 6 1.81 -3.62 2.50
N PRO A 7 1.63 -2.53 3.30
CA PRO A 7 0.47 -1.66 3.22
C PRO A 7 0.38 -0.95 1.86
N PRO A 8 -0.74 -0.25 1.56
CA PRO A 8 -0.85 0.54 0.35
C PRO A 8 0.36 1.47 0.15
N HIS A 9 1.09 1.26 -0.94
CA HIS A 9 2.28 2.02 -1.30
C HIS A 9 2.39 2.16 -2.82
N THR A 10 3.34 2.97 -3.27
CA THR A 10 3.64 3.14 -4.70
C THR A 10 5.15 3.25 -4.95
N HIS A 11 5.55 2.80 -6.13
CA HIS A 11 6.88 2.98 -6.70
C HIS A 11 6.79 4.04 -7.81
N PRO A 12 7.12 5.32 -7.52
CA PRO A 12 6.95 6.39 -8.51
C PRO A 12 7.83 6.22 -9.77
N ARG A 13 8.90 5.42 -9.69
CA ARG A 13 9.90 5.26 -10.76
C ARG A 13 10.10 3.81 -11.21
N ALA A 14 9.22 2.88 -10.86
CA ALA A 14 9.31 1.51 -11.33
C ALA A 14 7.97 0.79 -11.37
N THR A 15 7.84 -0.10 -12.34
CA THR A 15 6.91 -1.24 -12.29
C THR A 15 7.52 -2.31 -11.36
N GLU A 16 6.68 -3.02 -10.63
CA GLU A 16 7.05 -4.22 -9.87
C GLU A 16 6.43 -5.45 -10.52
N ILE A 17 7.20 -6.53 -10.62
CA ILE A 17 6.70 -7.88 -10.87
C ILE A 17 6.98 -8.74 -9.65
N LEU A 18 5.99 -9.51 -9.20
CA LEU A 18 6.06 -10.34 -8.00
C LEU A 18 5.63 -11.76 -8.32
N THR A 19 6.38 -12.74 -7.82
CA THR A 19 5.99 -14.16 -7.83
C THR A 19 6.01 -14.76 -6.43
N VAL A 20 5.06 -15.65 -6.14
CA VAL A 20 4.97 -16.33 -4.85
C VAL A 20 5.86 -17.58 -4.86
N LEU A 21 6.81 -17.65 -3.95
CA LEU A 21 7.69 -18.81 -3.74
C LEU A 21 7.08 -19.82 -2.78
N GLU A 22 6.39 -19.35 -1.74
CA GLU A 22 5.67 -20.17 -0.75
C GLU A 22 4.45 -19.43 -0.20
N GLY A 23 3.42 -20.20 0.18
CA GLY A 23 2.20 -19.66 0.78
C GLY A 23 1.26 -18.99 -0.23
N THR A 24 0.50 -18.00 0.26
CA THR A 24 -0.56 -17.31 -0.46
C THR A 24 -0.50 -15.81 -0.18
N LEU A 25 -0.73 -14.99 -1.21
CA LEU A 25 -0.83 -13.53 -1.07
C LEU A 25 -2.10 -13.00 -1.74
N TYR A 26 -2.89 -12.22 -1.02
CA TYR A 26 -3.89 -11.34 -1.60
C TYR A 26 -3.21 -10.03 -2.01
N VAL A 27 -3.18 -9.74 -3.30
CA VAL A 27 -2.52 -8.55 -3.85
C VAL A 27 -3.49 -7.74 -4.68
N GLY A 28 -3.20 -6.44 -4.85
CA GLY A 28 -3.92 -5.65 -5.84
C GLY A 28 -3.36 -4.25 -6.03
N PHE A 29 -3.76 -3.60 -7.12
CA PHE A 29 -3.51 -2.18 -7.37
C PHE A 29 -4.80 -1.44 -7.71
N VAL A 30 -4.80 -0.14 -7.48
CA VAL A 30 -5.91 0.75 -7.83
C VAL A 30 -5.48 1.64 -8.99
N THR A 31 -6.35 1.80 -9.99
CA THR A 31 -6.11 2.71 -11.11
C THR A 31 -6.09 4.18 -10.67
N SER A 32 -5.55 5.06 -11.52
CA SER A 32 -5.43 6.49 -11.24
C SER A 32 -6.56 7.29 -11.87
N ASN A 33 -7.50 7.79 -11.06
CA ASN A 33 -8.54 8.78 -11.38
C ASN A 33 -8.99 8.75 -12.85
N GLN A 34 -9.75 7.72 -13.20
CA GLN A 34 -10.17 7.48 -14.58
C GLN A 34 -11.06 8.62 -15.10
N ALA A 35 -11.31 8.65 -16.42
CA ALA A 35 -12.08 9.72 -17.05
C ALA A 35 -13.51 9.90 -16.47
N ASP A 36 -14.10 8.81 -15.97
CA ASP A 36 -15.40 8.80 -15.26
C ASP A 36 -15.29 9.16 -13.77
N ARG A 37 -14.13 9.65 -13.32
CA ARG A 37 -13.76 9.92 -11.92
C ARG A 37 -13.76 8.68 -11.03
N SER A 38 -13.82 7.48 -11.59
CA SER A 38 -13.73 6.24 -10.84
C SER A 38 -12.27 5.83 -10.61
N ASN A 39 -12.06 5.04 -9.56
CA ASN A 39 -10.84 4.30 -9.31
C ASN A 39 -11.22 2.81 -9.27
N LYS A 40 -10.51 1.97 -10.01
CA LYS A 40 -10.82 0.53 -10.14
C LYS A 40 -9.75 -0.30 -9.46
N LEU A 41 -10.17 -1.22 -8.60
CA LEU A 41 -9.30 -2.20 -7.96
C LEU A 41 -9.13 -3.41 -8.88
N PHE A 42 -7.88 -3.77 -9.16
CA PHE A 42 -7.51 -5.04 -9.75
C PHE A 42 -6.79 -5.85 -8.68
N ALA A 43 -7.42 -6.92 -8.20
CA ALA A 43 -6.89 -7.74 -7.13
C ALA A 43 -7.02 -9.24 -7.43
N LYS A 44 -6.12 -10.03 -6.85
CA LYS A 44 -6.11 -11.49 -6.98
C LYS A 44 -5.47 -12.13 -5.75
N VAL A 45 -5.94 -13.33 -5.41
CA VAL A 45 -5.23 -14.24 -4.50
C VAL A 45 -4.24 -15.07 -5.31
N LEU A 46 -2.96 -14.90 -5.02
CA LEU A 46 -1.84 -15.62 -5.64
C LEU A 46 -1.42 -16.79 -4.75
N ASN A 47 -1.16 -17.94 -5.36
CA ASN A 47 -0.53 -19.09 -4.72
C ASN A 47 0.87 -19.30 -5.29
N LYS A 48 1.65 -20.22 -4.68
CA LYS A 48 2.98 -20.59 -5.16
C LYS A 48 3.04 -20.77 -6.69
N GLY A 49 3.97 -20.07 -7.32
CA GLY A 49 4.18 -20.06 -8.77
C GLY A 49 3.37 -19.01 -9.53
N ASP A 50 2.32 -18.43 -8.94
CA ASP A 50 1.59 -17.33 -9.56
C ASP A 50 2.47 -16.07 -9.63
N VAL A 51 2.19 -15.25 -10.63
CA VAL A 51 2.88 -13.99 -10.90
C VAL A 51 1.86 -12.87 -11.03
N PHE A 52 2.22 -11.67 -10.58
CA PHE A 52 1.42 -10.47 -10.71
C PHE A 52 2.31 -9.26 -11.00
N VAL A 53 1.81 -8.30 -11.79
CA VAL A 53 2.54 -7.10 -12.18
C VAL A 53 1.80 -5.89 -11.64
N PHE A 54 2.52 -5.03 -10.92
CA PHE A 54 2.05 -3.74 -10.42
C PHE A 54 2.59 -2.63 -11.32
N PRO A 55 1.73 -1.94 -12.10
CA PRO A 55 2.18 -0.87 -12.99
C PRO A 55 2.82 0.30 -12.23
N GLN A 56 3.83 0.92 -12.86
CA GLN A 56 4.53 2.06 -12.29
C GLN A 56 3.59 3.15 -11.77
N GLY A 57 3.87 3.63 -10.56
CA GLY A 57 3.18 4.76 -9.95
C GLY A 57 1.80 4.45 -9.37
N LEU A 58 1.22 3.27 -9.64
CA LEU A 58 -0.09 2.91 -9.07
C LEU A 58 0.03 2.43 -7.62
N ILE A 59 -0.94 2.85 -6.80
CA ILE A 59 -1.03 2.41 -5.41
C ILE A 59 -1.37 0.92 -5.41
N HIS A 60 -0.57 0.12 -4.72
CA HIS A 60 -0.76 -1.31 -4.60
C HIS A 60 -0.41 -1.81 -3.20
N PHE A 61 -0.78 -3.06 -2.92
CA PHE A 61 -0.57 -3.70 -1.63
C PHE A 61 -0.36 -5.21 -1.80
N GLN A 62 0.19 -5.82 -0.76
CA GLN A 62 0.29 -7.26 -0.63
C GLN A 62 -0.10 -7.64 0.80
N PHE A 63 -0.97 -8.63 0.95
CA PHE A 63 -1.45 -9.10 2.25
C PHE A 63 -1.38 -10.63 2.28
N ASN A 64 -0.89 -11.20 3.37
CA ASN A 64 -0.97 -12.63 3.61
C ASN A 64 -2.27 -12.94 4.38
N PRO A 65 -3.31 -13.51 3.75
CA PRO A 65 -4.55 -13.83 4.42
C PRO A 65 -4.47 -15.08 5.31
N ALA A 66 -3.36 -15.82 5.30
CA ALA A 66 -3.20 -16.99 6.14
C ALA A 66 -2.96 -16.59 7.60
N HIS A 67 -3.78 -17.13 8.50
CA HIS A 67 -3.72 -16.87 9.94
C HIS A 67 -2.57 -17.61 10.64
N ASP A 68 -2.10 -18.71 10.05
CA ASP A 68 -1.21 -19.67 10.69
C ASP A 68 0.10 -19.91 9.93
N LYS A 69 0.24 -19.37 8.70
CA LYS A 69 1.37 -19.66 7.81
C LYS A 69 1.97 -18.39 7.21
N PRO A 70 3.30 -18.31 7.07
CA PRO A 70 3.93 -17.23 6.31
C PRO A 70 3.72 -17.40 4.80
N ALA A 71 3.95 -16.31 4.07
CA ALA A 71 4.14 -16.32 2.63
C ALA A 71 5.53 -15.78 2.31
N VAL A 72 6.13 -16.31 1.24
CA VAL A 72 7.44 -15.88 0.72
C VAL A 72 7.23 -15.54 -0.75
N ALA A 73 7.68 -14.35 -1.15
CA ALA A 73 7.60 -13.88 -2.52
C ALA A 73 8.93 -13.27 -2.96
N LEU A 74 9.16 -13.28 -4.27
CA LEU A 74 10.26 -12.58 -4.92
C LEU A 74 9.68 -11.45 -5.77
N ALA A 75 10.14 -10.24 -5.53
CA ALA A 75 9.79 -9.06 -6.31
C ALA A 75 11.00 -8.57 -7.12
N ALA A 76 10.75 -8.09 -8.33
CA ALA A 76 11.74 -7.43 -9.17
C ALA A 76 11.17 -6.13 -9.73
N LEU A 77 12.03 -5.10 -9.82
CA LEU A 77 11.65 -3.73 -10.11
C LEU A 77 12.30 -3.32 -11.43
N SER A 78 11.57 -2.57 -12.26
CA SER A 78 12.09 -2.09 -13.56
C SER A 78 13.11 -0.95 -13.45
N SER A 79 13.54 -0.59 -12.24
CA SER A 79 14.52 0.46 -11.97
C SER A 79 15.32 0.14 -10.72
N GLN A 80 16.62 0.44 -10.74
CA GLN A 80 17.51 0.39 -9.58
C GLN A 80 17.23 1.51 -8.55
N ASN A 81 16.42 2.50 -8.92
CA ASN A 81 15.98 3.57 -8.04
C ASN A 81 14.45 3.71 -8.13
N PRO A 82 13.68 2.73 -7.63
CA PRO A 82 12.22 2.72 -7.79
C PRO A 82 11.54 3.82 -6.96
N GLY A 83 12.15 4.19 -5.83
CA GLY A 83 11.49 4.92 -4.75
C GLY A 83 10.39 4.07 -4.11
N ALA A 84 10.02 4.34 -2.87
CA ALA A 84 8.89 3.69 -2.22
C ALA A 84 8.16 4.73 -1.37
N ILE A 85 6.85 4.83 -1.53
CA ILE A 85 6.01 5.75 -0.78
C ILE A 85 4.88 4.94 -0.15
N THR A 86 4.98 4.67 1.15
CA THR A 86 3.88 4.10 1.93
C THR A 86 2.84 5.18 2.18
N ILE A 87 1.62 4.99 1.65
CA ILE A 87 0.64 6.07 1.51
C ILE A 87 0.24 6.65 2.86
N ALA A 88 -0.19 5.82 3.80
CA ALA A 88 -0.65 6.30 5.11
C ALA A 88 0.48 6.97 5.91
N ASN A 89 1.70 6.40 5.87
CA ASN A 89 2.85 7.00 6.54
C ASN A 89 3.25 8.34 5.91
N ALA A 90 3.22 8.47 4.58
CA ALA A 90 3.55 9.73 3.92
C ALA A 90 2.51 10.82 4.23
N VAL A 91 1.22 10.46 4.28
CA VAL A 91 0.12 11.40 4.52
C VAL A 91 0.01 11.79 6.00
N PHE A 92 0.09 10.82 6.93
CA PHE A 92 -0.20 11.05 8.35
C PHE A 92 1.03 11.02 9.26
N GLY A 93 2.16 10.50 8.79
CA GLY A 93 3.39 10.33 9.59
C GLY A 93 4.54 11.29 9.22
N SER A 94 4.27 12.31 8.40
CA SER A 94 5.27 13.32 8.03
C SER A 94 5.69 14.20 9.22
N LYS A 95 6.93 14.73 9.17
CA LYS A 95 7.48 15.65 10.18
C LYS A 95 8.07 16.88 9.48
N PRO A 96 7.49 18.09 9.62
CA PRO A 96 6.26 18.40 10.39
C PRO A 96 5.00 17.74 9.77
N PRO A 97 3.92 17.57 10.54
CA PRO A 97 2.67 16.99 10.03
C PRO A 97 2.03 17.90 8.98
N ILE A 98 1.28 17.30 8.05
CA ILE A 98 0.40 18.05 7.14
C ILE A 98 -0.73 18.69 7.97
N SER A 99 -1.09 19.93 7.66
CA SER A 99 -2.17 20.66 8.33
C SER A 99 -3.49 19.88 8.34
N ASP A 100 -4.15 19.85 9.50
CA ASP A 100 -5.46 19.20 9.66
C ASP A 100 -6.53 19.85 8.78
N ASP A 101 -6.44 21.15 8.49
CA ASP A 101 -7.35 21.82 7.55
C ASP A 101 -7.25 21.24 6.14
N VAL A 102 -6.04 20.91 5.70
CA VAL A 102 -5.80 20.30 4.38
C VAL A 102 -6.34 18.88 4.37
N LEU A 103 -5.97 18.07 5.36
CA LEU A 103 -6.36 16.66 5.38
C LEU A 103 -7.85 16.45 5.69
N ALA A 104 -8.44 17.21 6.61
CA ALA A 104 -9.87 17.09 6.93
C ALA A 104 -10.73 17.37 5.70
N LYS A 105 -10.36 18.39 4.90
CA LYS A 105 -11.03 18.69 3.63
C LYS A 105 -10.77 17.62 2.57
N ALA A 106 -9.54 17.13 2.44
CA ALA A 106 -9.18 16.12 1.45
C ALA A 106 -9.86 14.77 1.72
N PHE A 107 -9.92 14.36 2.99
CA PHE A 107 -10.51 13.10 3.44
C PHE A 107 -12.01 13.22 3.75
N GLN A 108 -12.57 14.44 3.74
CA GLN A 108 -13.98 14.74 4.02
C GLN A 108 -14.42 14.27 5.41
N VAL A 109 -13.55 14.46 6.41
CA VAL A 109 -13.77 14.09 7.82
C VAL A 109 -13.57 15.30 8.73
N GLN A 110 -13.88 15.13 10.02
CA GLN A 110 -13.62 16.16 11.02
C GLN A 110 -12.14 16.19 11.42
N LYS A 111 -11.63 17.34 11.88
CA LYS A 111 -10.22 17.49 12.30
C LYS A 111 -9.81 16.48 13.36
N GLY A 112 -10.66 16.22 14.35
CA GLY A 112 -10.37 15.22 15.39
C GLY A 112 -10.11 13.80 14.85
N THR A 113 -10.67 13.43 13.69
CA THR A 113 -10.33 12.16 13.01
C THR A 113 -8.92 12.21 12.43
N ILE A 114 -8.50 13.35 11.87
CA ILE A 114 -7.13 13.54 11.36
C ILE A 114 -6.13 13.52 12.49
N ASP A 115 -6.39 14.23 13.59
CA ASP A 115 -5.53 14.25 14.77
C ASP A 115 -5.30 12.83 15.29
N TRP A 116 -6.38 12.04 15.36
CA TRP A 116 -6.31 10.63 15.77
C TRP A 116 -5.46 9.79 14.80
N LEU A 117 -5.65 9.96 13.47
CA LEU A 117 -4.87 9.24 12.46
C LEU A 117 -3.38 9.62 12.49
N GLN A 118 -3.05 10.90 12.64
CA GLN A 118 -1.66 11.35 12.77
C GLN A 118 -1.02 10.82 14.06
N ALA A 119 -1.77 10.79 15.18
CA ALA A 119 -1.28 10.24 16.44
C ALA A 119 -0.87 8.76 16.33
N GLN A 120 -1.52 7.97 15.47
CA GLN A 120 -1.14 6.56 15.23
C GLN A 120 0.28 6.40 14.65
N PHE A 121 0.82 7.44 13.99
CA PHE A 121 2.18 7.43 13.41
C PHE A 121 3.22 8.15 14.28
N TRP A 122 2.79 8.86 15.32
CA TRP A 122 3.70 9.50 16.27
C TRP A 122 4.17 8.51 17.34
N GLU A 123 3.24 7.71 17.83
CA GLU A 123 3.54 6.58 18.70
C GLU A 123 4.10 5.45 17.83
N ASN A 124 5.10 4.71 18.32
CA ASN A 124 5.59 3.49 17.66
C ASN A 124 4.53 2.37 17.76
N ASN A 125 3.30 2.65 17.35
CA ASN A 125 2.16 1.76 17.41
C ASN A 125 2.26 0.79 16.22
N HIS A 126 3.12 -0.21 16.38
CA HIS A 126 3.17 -1.37 15.51
C HIS A 126 1.97 -2.27 15.85
N TYR A 127 0.82 -2.03 15.22
CA TYR A 127 -0.26 -3.02 15.17
C TYR A 127 0.06 -4.08 14.12
#